data_AF-A0A1V4VSK1-F1
#
_entry.id   AF-A0A1V4VSK1-F1
#
_cell.length_a   1.000
_cell.length_b   1.000
_cell.length_c   1.000
_cell.angle_alpha   90.00
_cell.angle_beta   90.00
_cell.angle_gamma   90.00
#
_symmetry.space_group_name_H-M   'P 1'
#
loop_
_entity.id
_entity.type
_entity.pdbx_description
1 polymer ?
#
loop_
_entity_poly.entity_id
_entity_poly.type
_entity_poly.pdbx_seq_one_letter_code
_entity_poly.pdbx_strand_id
1 'polypeptide(L)' 'MANLAPDKRSFSITIKKDLFEKLAEIAEKEKRSVNFIIIELIEQGLKQKI' A
#
# COMPACT_ATOMS: atom_id res chain seq x y z
N MET A 1 11.54 -12.85 -25.43
CA MET A 1 11.09 -11.85 -24.42
C MET A 1 11.17 -12.54 -23.08
N ALA A 2 12.09 -12.12 -22.21
CA ALA A 2 12.22 -12.75 -20.89
C ALA A 2 10.96 -12.49 -20.08
N ASN A 3 10.26 -13.55 -19.72
CA ASN A 3 9.13 -13.53 -18.80
C ASN A 3 9.71 -13.37 -17.39
N LEU A 4 10.21 -12.17 -17.08
CA LEU A 4 10.67 -11.83 -15.74
C LEU A 4 9.45 -11.93 -14.82
N ALA A 5 9.50 -12.85 -13.86
CA ALA A 5 8.55 -12.86 -12.76
C ALA A 5 8.51 -11.44 -12.16
N PRO A 6 7.33 -10.91 -11.77
CA PRO A 6 7.25 -9.58 -11.18
C PRO A 6 8.30 -9.50 -10.07
N ASP A 7 9.23 -8.56 -10.20
CA ASP A 7 10.36 -8.37 -9.27
C ASP A 7 9.78 -7.84 -7.95
N LYS A 8 9.14 -8.74 -7.19
CA LYS A 8 8.45 -8.41 -5.94
C LYS A 8 9.51 -8.10 -4.90
N ARG A 9 9.71 -6.81 -4.66
CA ARG A 9 10.59 -6.33 -3.60
C ARG A 9 9.76 -6.06 -2.35
N SER A 10 10.23 -6.55 -1.21
CA SER A 10 9.69 -6.18 0.10
C SER A 10 10.40 -4.94 0.61
N PHE A 11 9.68 -4.12 1.37
CA PHE A 11 10.23 -2.99 2.08
C PHE A 11 9.50 -2.83 3.41
N SER A 12 10.14 -2.17 4.37
CA SER A 12 9.53 -1.79 5.62
C SER A 12 9.31 -0.28 5.62
N ILE A 13 8.15 0.16 6.13
CA ILE A 13 7.87 1.58 6.35
C ILE A 13 7.61 1.81 7.83
N THR A 14 8.07 2.94 8.32
CA THR A 14 7.71 3.44 9.65
C THR A 14 6.67 4.52 9.47
N ILE A 15 5.52 4.33 10.09
CA ILE A 15 4.44 5.33 10.11
C ILE A 15 3.98 5.57 11.54
N LYS A 16 3.31 6.70 11.77
CA LYS A 16 2.75 7.02 13.08
C LYS A 16 1.64 6.03 13.44
N LYS A 17 1.50 5.74 14.74
CA LYS A 17 0.51 4.78 15.26
C LYS A 17 -0.93 5.17 14.89
N ASP A 18 -1.28 6.44 15.07
CA ASP A 18 -2.61 6.98 14.76
C ASP A 18 -2.97 6.85 13.26
N LEU A 19 -1.97 7.03 12.38
CA LEU A 19 -2.16 6.82 10.95
C LEU A 19 -2.35 5.33 10.61
N PHE A 20 -1.58 4.44 11.25
CA PHE A 20 -1.74 3.00 11.06
C PHE A 20 -3.13 2.53 11.50
N GLU A 21 -3.64 3.00 12.64
CA GLU A 21 -4.98 2.66 13.13
C GLU A 21 -6.07 3.07 12.14
N LYS A 22 -5.99 4.29 11.58
CA LYS A 22 -6.91 4.73 10.52
C LYS A 22 -6.86 3.85 9.26
N LEU A 23 -5.65 3.47 8.84
CA LEU A 23 -5.49 2.56 7.69
C LEU A 23 -6.06 1.17 7.98
N ALA A 24 -5.94 0.69 9.22
CA ALA A 24 -6.52 -0.57 9.66
C ALA A 24 -8.06 -0.55 9.63
N GLU A 25 -8.68 0.53 10.11
CA GLU A 25 -10.15 0.70 10.06
C GLU A 25 -10.67 0.73 8.61
N ILE A 26 -9.96 1.40 7.70
CA ILE A 26 -10.31 1.43 6.28
C ILE A 26 -10.19 0.04 5.67
N ALA A 27 -9.07 -0.64 5.92
CA ALA A 27 -8.83 -2.00 5.44
C ALA A 27 -9.91 -2.98 5.91
N GLU A 28 -10.35 -2.87 7.17
CA GLU A 28 -11.42 -3.69 7.73
C GLU A 28 -12.77 -3.44 7.02
N LYS A 29 -13.15 -2.17 6.85
CA LYS A 29 -14.39 -1.79 6.14
C LYS A 29 -14.42 -2.32 4.70
N GLU A 30 -13.27 -2.31 4.03
CA GLU A 30 -13.15 -2.77 2.64
C GLU A 30 -12.89 -4.27 2.52
N LYS A 31 -12.73 -4.99 3.64
CA LYS A 31 -12.33 -6.41 3.68
C LYS A 31 -11.04 -6.67 2.89
N ARG A 32 -10.08 -5.75 3.01
CA ARG A 32 -8.75 -5.80 2.37
C ARG A 32 -7.65 -5.86 3.43
N SER A 33 -6.41 -6.08 2.98
CA SER A 33 -5.25 -5.99 3.88
C SER A 33 -4.77 -4.54 4.00
N VAL A 34 -4.22 -4.18 5.16
CA VAL A 34 -3.60 -2.85 5.36
C VAL A 34 -2.51 -2.57 4.33
N ASN A 35 -1.73 -3.59 3.96
CA ASN A 35 -0.71 -3.49 2.91
C ASN A 35 -1.31 -3.11 1.54
N PHE A 36 -2.46 -3.68 1.19
CA PHE A 36 -3.15 -3.34 -0.06
C PHE A 36 -3.58 -1.86 -0.08
N ILE A 37 -4.19 -1.38 1.01
CA ILE A 37 -4.61 0.02 1.14
C ILE A 37 -3.41 0.97 1.04
N ILE A 38 -2.30 0.65 1.71
CA ILE A 38 -1.07 1.45 1.66
C ILE A 38 -0.54 1.55 0.23
N ILE A 39 -0.46 0.43 -0.50
CA ILE A 39 0.03 0.41 -1.87
C ILE A 39 -0.91 1.24 -2.78
N GLU A 40 -2.22 1.07 -2.64
CA GLU A 40 -3.19 1.81 -3.44
C GLU A 40 -3.07 3.33 -3.24
N LEU A 41 -2.92 3.79 -1.99
CA LEU A 41 -2.72 5.21 -1.68
C LEU A 41 -1.40 5.74 -2.24
N ILE A 42 -0.33 4.95 -2.22
CA ILE A 42 0.95 5.33 -2.85
C ILE A 42 0.78 5.48 -4.36
N GLU A 43 0.13 4.52 -5.02
CA GLU A 43 -0.13 4.57 -6.47
C GLU A 43 -0.99 5.79 -6.85
N GLN A 44 -2.04 6.08 -6.09
CA GLN A 44 -2.88 7.26 -6.30
C GLN A 44 -2.11 8.56 -6.11
N GLY A 45 -1.26 8.65 -5.08
CA GLY A 45 -0.42 9.82 -4.84
C GLY A 45 0.61 10.05 -5.94
N LEU A 46 1.15 8.98 -6.54
CA LEU A 46 2.07 9.07 -7.67
C LEU A 46 1.37 9.56 -8.94
N LYS A 47 0.16 9.07 -9.24
CA LYS A 47 -0.66 9.52 -10.39
C LYS A 47 -1.06 10.99 -10.34
N GLN A 48 -1.06 11.61 -9.17
CA GLN A 48 -1.36 13.05 -9.03
C GLN A 48 -0.12 13.92 -9.25
N LYS A 49 1.08 13.36 -9.14
CA LYS A 49 2.34 14.09 -9.31
C LYS A 49 2.95 13.96 -10.71
N ILE A 50 2.59 12.90 -11.43
CA ILE A 50 3.09 12.54 -12.76
C ILE A 50 1.88 12.49 -13.70
#